data_AF-A0A536A4X0-F1
#
_entry.id   AF-A0A536A4X0-F1
#
_cell.length_a   1.000
_cell.length_b   1.000
_cell.length_c   1.000
_cell.angle_alpha   90.00
_cell.angle_beta   90.00
_cell.angle_gamma   90.00
#
_symmetry.space_group_name_H-M   'P 1'
#
loop_
_entity.id
_entity.type
_entity.pdbx_description
1 polymer ?
#
loop_
_entity_poly.entity_id
_entity_poly.type
_entity_poly.pdbx_seq_one_letter_code
_entity_poly.pdbx_strand_id
1 'polypeptide(L)'
;MEGRAARARDRAQEREGAAVSVASRDHEGQEEGDPRARLRLARDRRDGAPARGPFDGAAAGARRREDPEGRRRGHDRPAARDPLARRGQGPVKILVVAERKGAELRRVSLEAAARAKDLGAATVVEITGERYSPLAFTSALAERVEADKADLVILGATLNGRDLGARLAARLAWAYAADVTSLETSGDHLEVTRPMYAGKVRARLRVPLPAVVTIRPGAVPLKATAAPAVEEIPADAAAEKLEFVKFAEVASSGKRVSLADARVVVSGGRGLRGPENWHLVEQLADALGGAVGASRAVTDAGWRPNEEQVGQTGKTVTPDLYVALGISGAIQHLAGMTSSKVIVAVNKDPDADIFKIADYGVVADVFEFVPAFTEAVRKVKAAS
;
A
#
# COMPACT_ATOMS: atom_id res chain seq x y z
N MET A 1 -47.25 -6.02 -8.19
CA MET A 1 -46.42 -5.04 -8.94
C MET A 1 -44.99 -5.55 -8.92
N GLU A 2 -44.57 -6.15 -10.02
CA GLU A 2 -43.21 -6.64 -10.21
C GLU A 2 -42.26 -5.46 -10.42
N GLY A 3 -41.29 -5.27 -9.52
CA GLY A 3 -40.20 -4.32 -9.67
C GLY A 3 -38.95 -5.03 -10.18
N ARG A 4 -38.60 -4.82 -11.45
CA ARG A 4 -37.39 -5.35 -12.11
C ARG A 4 -36.12 -4.95 -11.34
N ALA A 5 -35.36 -5.94 -10.88
CA ALA A 5 -33.99 -5.77 -10.42
C ALA A 5 -33.08 -5.41 -11.62
N ALA A 6 -32.66 -4.15 -11.69
CA ALA A 6 -31.61 -3.72 -12.60
C ALA A 6 -30.25 -4.21 -12.08
N ARG A 7 -29.55 -4.98 -12.92
CA ARG A 7 -28.24 -5.58 -12.66
C ARG A 7 -27.23 -4.52 -12.22
N ALA A 8 -26.60 -4.74 -11.07
CA ALA A 8 -25.46 -3.96 -10.60
C ALA A 8 -24.29 -4.09 -11.58
N ARG A 9 -24.05 -3.04 -12.36
CA ARG A 9 -22.80 -2.84 -13.10
C ARG A 9 -21.77 -2.21 -12.16
N ASP A 10 -20.51 -2.50 -12.43
CA ASP A 10 -19.29 -2.25 -11.67
C ASP A 10 -19.06 -0.76 -11.34
N ARG A 11 -19.76 -0.21 -10.34
CA ARG A 11 -19.69 1.21 -9.93
C ARG A 11 -18.46 1.57 -9.10
N ALA A 12 -17.59 0.61 -8.77
CA ALA A 12 -16.33 0.90 -8.06
C ALA A 12 -15.33 1.68 -8.94
N GLN A 13 -15.48 1.66 -10.27
CA GLN A 13 -14.57 2.34 -11.20
C GLN A 13 -14.93 3.81 -11.45
N GLU A 14 -16.22 4.17 -11.44
CA GLU A 14 -16.73 5.50 -11.77
C GLU A 14 -17.02 6.34 -10.52
N ARG A 15 -15.96 6.77 -9.82
CA ARG A 15 -16.04 7.95 -8.95
C ARG A 15 -15.45 9.13 -9.72
N GLU A 16 -16.29 9.88 -10.43
CA GLU A 16 -15.94 11.19 -10.96
C GLU A 16 -15.74 12.15 -9.78
N GLY A 17 -14.48 12.47 -9.50
CA GLY A 17 -14.16 13.54 -8.57
C GLY A 17 -14.51 14.87 -9.24
N ALA A 18 -15.48 15.59 -8.68
CA ALA A 18 -15.69 16.99 -9.02
C ALA A 18 -14.37 17.75 -8.76
N ALA A 19 -13.76 18.24 -9.84
CA ALA A 19 -12.59 19.10 -9.75
C ALA A 19 -13.00 20.41 -9.07
N VAL A 20 -12.58 20.59 -7.82
CA VAL A 20 -12.71 21.87 -7.12
C VAL A 20 -11.58 22.78 -7.62
N SER A 21 -11.95 23.92 -8.22
CA SER A 21 -11.01 24.97 -8.61
C SER A 21 -10.30 25.50 -7.37
N VAL A 22 -8.99 25.33 -7.30
CA VAL A 22 -8.17 25.92 -6.23
C VAL A 22 -8.07 27.42 -6.48
N ALA A 23 -8.86 28.20 -5.75
CA ALA A 23 -8.63 29.63 -5.61
C ALA A 23 -7.39 29.83 -4.72
N SER A 24 -6.42 30.58 -5.24
CA SER A 24 -5.19 30.99 -4.57
C SER A 24 -5.50 31.90 -3.38
N ARG A 25 -5.34 31.38 -2.16
CA ARG A 25 -5.06 32.21 -0.97
C ARG A 25 -4.12 31.46 -0.03
N ASP A 26 -2.96 32.07 0.14
CA ASP A 26 -1.92 31.70 1.09
C ASP A 26 -2.44 31.87 2.53
N HIS A 27 -2.21 30.86 3.37
CA HIS A 27 -2.21 31.02 4.82
C HIS A 27 -0.87 30.52 5.34
N GLU A 28 0.08 31.47 5.45
CA GLU A 28 1.29 31.32 6.24
C GLU A 28 0.90 31.23 7.72
N GLY A 29 1.32 30.15 8.37
CA GLY A 29 1.35 30.05 9.82
C GLY A 29 2.45 30.96 10.38
N GLN A 30 2.12 31.65 11.47
CA GLN A 30 2.99 32.55 12.20
C GLN A 30 4.20 31.81 12.79
N GLU A 31 5.41 32.19 12.38
CA GLU A 31 6.62 32.05 13.19
C GLU A 31 7.14 33.45 13.55
N GLU A 32 7.27 33.67 14.85
CA GLU A 32 7.72 34.91 15.48
C GLU A 32 9.25 35.02 15.37
N GLY A 33 9.76 36.02 14.67
CA GLY A 33 11.20 36.33 14.62
C GLY A 33 11.57 37.39 13.59
N ASP A 34 12.08 38.54 14.05
CA ASP A 34 12.46 39.71 13.21
C ASP A 34 13.54 39.36 12.14
N PRO A 35 13.21 39.43 10.82
CA PRO A 35 14.14 39.08 9.75
C PRO A 35 15.19 40.16 9.44
N ARG A 36 15.18 41.33 10.08
CA ARG A 36 16.06 42.46 9.71
C ARG A 36 17.36 42.58 10.50
N ALA A 37 17.58 41.73 11.51
CA ALA A 37 18.79 41.78 12.34
C ALA A 37 19.98 40.93 11.84
N ARG A 38 19.81 40.06 10.83
CA ARG A 38 20.88 39.14 10.38
C ARG A 38 21.56 39.49 9.05
N LEU A 39 21.20 40.60 8.42
CA LEU A 39 21.73 41.02 7.12
C LEU A 39 22.79 42.14 7.19
N ARG A 40 23.45 42.33 8.35
CA ARG A 40 24.51 43.34 8.55
C ARG A 40 25.87 42.80 9.02
N LEU A 41 26.11 41.50 9.01
CA LEU A 41 27.39 40.90 9.46
C LEU A 41 28.08 39.97 8.46
N ALA A 42 27.77 40.07 7.17
CA ALA A 42 28.47 39.30 6.14
C ALA A 42 28.77 40.13 4.88
N ARG A 43 29.14 41.41 5.06
CA ARG A 43 29.48 42.32 3.95
C ARG A 43 30.92 42.82 3.91
N ASP A 44 31.79 42.33 4.78
CA ASP A 44 33.24 42.55 4.67
C ASP A 44 33.97 41.21 4.53
N ARG A 45 34.40 40.94 3.30
CA ARG A 45 35.43 40.00 2.82
C ARG A 45 34.94 39.29 1.56
N ARG A 46 35.18 39.91 0.41
CA ARG A 46 35.63 39.27 -0.85
C ARG A 46 35.71 40.34 -1.95
N ASP A 47 36.85 41.03 -1.99
CA ASP A 47 37.36 41.62 -3.23
C ASP A 47 38.11 40.52 -4.01
N GLY A 48 37.81 40.36 -5.31
CA GLY A 48 38.63 39.54 -6.22
C GLY A 48 37.94 38.85 -7.40
N ALA A 49 37.64 39.62 -8.46
CA ALA A 49 37.61 39.21 -9.89
C ALA A 49 36.40 38.35 -10.42
N PRO A 50 36.18 38.28 -11.76
CA PRO A 50 35.28 39.18 -12.49
C PRO A 50 34.05 38.49 -13.14
N ALA A 51 33.14 39.34 -13.63
CA ALA A 51 31.81 39.05 -14.16
C ALA A 51 31.74 37.99 -15.29
N ARG A 52 30.69 37.15 -15.25
CA ARG A 52 30.19 36.38 -16.40
C ARG A 52 28.71 36.65 -16.58
N GLY A 53 28.32 36.91 -17.84
CA GLY A 53 26.99 37.29 -18.30
C GLY A 53 25.91 36.19 -18.18
N PRO A 54 24.72 36.43 -18.76
CA PRO A 54 23.49 35.72 -18.43
C PRO A 54 23.51 34.29 -18.98
N PHE A 55 23.19 33.31 -18.15
CA PHE A 55 23.06 31.92 -18.55
C PHE A 55 21.66 31.67 -19.15
N ASP A 56 21.63 31.48 -20.47
CA ASP A 56 20.56 30.78 -21.18
C ASP A 56 20.60 29.28 -20.88
N GLY A 57 19.41 28.67 -20.81
CA GLY A 57 19.22 27.26 -20.55
C GLY A 57 19.59 26.38 -21.74
N ALA A 58 20.49 25.42 -21.53
CA ALA A 58 20.58 24.19 -22.32
C ALA A 58 21.41 23.12 -21.58
N ALA A 59 20.85 21.91 -21.50
CA ALA A 59 21.50 20.60 -21.30
C ALA A 59 22.81 20.53 -20.49
N ALA A 60 22.71 20.25 -19.18
CA ALA A 60 23.86 19.81 -18.38
C ALA A 60 24.09 18.30 -18.57
N GLY A 61 25.02 17.95 -19.47
CA GLY A 61 25.57 16.60 -19.58
C GLY A 61 26.27 16.15 -18.29
N ALA A 62 26.11 14.87 -17.96
CA ALA A 62 26.68 14.24 -16.77
C ALA A 62 28.22 14.36 -16.75
N ARG A 63 28.76 15.21 -15.87
CA ARG A 63 30.20 15.21 -15.57
C ARG A 63 30.49 14.07 -14.58
N ARG A 64 31.06 12.97 -15.09
CA ARG A 64 31.72 11.97 -14.24
C ARG A 64 32.85 12.67 -13.48
N ARG A 65 32.80 12.66 -12.16
CA ARG A 65 33.99 12.97 -11.34
C ARG A 65 34.99 11.82 -11.53
N GLU A 66 36.19 12.15 -11.97
CA GLU A 66 37.31 11.21 -11.99
C GLU A 66 37.71 10.87 -10.55
N ASP A 67 37.94 9.57 -10.33
CA ASP A 67 38.34 8.97 -9.06
C ASP A 67 39.87 9.15 -8.90
N PRO A 68 40.36 10.03 -8.01
CA PRO A 68 41.78 10.41 -7.98
C PRO A 68 42.70 9.30 -7.45
N GLU A 69 42.17 8.22 -6.88
CA GLU A 69 42.96 7.22 -6.16
C GLU A 69 42.98 5.83 -6.80
N GLY A 70 42.42 5.64 -8.01
CA GLY A 70 42.61 4.38 -8.76
C GLY A 70 42.16 3.10 -8.03
N ARG A 71 41.28 3.19 -7.02
CA ARG A 71 40.85 2.04 -6.19
C ARG A 71 39.71 1.21 -6.82
N ARG A 72 39.34 1.46 -8.07
CA ARG A 72 38.36 0.64 -8.78
C ARG A 72 39.09 -0.41 -9.61
N ARG A 73 39.44 -1.53 -8.96
CA ARG A 73 39.81 -2.75 -9.69
C ARG A 73 38.62 -3.17 -10.54
N GLY A 74 38.75 -2.97 -11.85
CA GLY A 74 37.84 -3.48 -12.85
C GLY A 74 38.04 -4.99 -13.00
N HIS A 75 37.26 -5.77 -12.27
CA HIS A 75 36.85 -7.10 -12.70
C HIS A 75 35.41 -7.33 -12.26
N ASP A 76 34.61 -7.86 -13.19
CA ASP A 76 33.22 -8.30 -13.07
C ASP A 76 32.14 -7.24 -12.87
N ARG A 77 32.09 -6.24 -13.77
CA ARG A 77 30.77 -5.73 -14.19
C ARG A 77 30.45 -6.29 -15.57
N PRO A 78 29.51 -7.23 -15.70
CA PRO A 78 29.05 -7.65 -17.03
C PRO A 78 28.59 -6.41 -17.79
N ALA A 79 28.89 -6.37 -19.08
CA ALA A 79 28.47 -5.30 -19.97
C ALA A 79 26.98 -4.99 -19.73
N ALA A 80 26.66 -3.70 -19.57
CA ALA A 80 25.29 -3.24 -19.37
C ALA A 80 24.46 -3.66 -20.59
N ARG A 81 23.80 -4.82 -20.49
CA ARG A 81 22.71 -5.21 -21.39
C ARG A 81 21.67 -4.11 -21.30
N ASP A 82 21.02 -3.78 -22.42
CA ASP A 82 19.87 -2.89 -22.41
C ASP A 82 18.88 -3.39 -21.33
N PRO A 83 18.78 -2.70 -20.18
CA PRO A 83 18.10 -3.25 -19.01
C PRO A 83 16.58 -3.29 -19.20
N LEU A 84 16.08 -2.68 -20.28
CA LEU A 84 14.66 -2.48 -20.57
C LEU A 84 14.18 -3.29 -21.77
N ALA A 85 15.04 -4.07 -22.42
CA ALA A 85 14.59 -4.95 -23.50
C ALA A 85 13.96 -6.21 -22.90
N ARG A 86 12.69 -6.43 -23.20
CA ARG A 86 11.99 -7.68 -22.89
C ARG A 86 12.82 -8.88 -23.36
N ARG A 87 12.99 -9.88 -22.48
CA ARG A 87 14.01 -10.92 -22.69
C ARG A 87 13.57 -12.05 -23.63
N GLY A 88 12.30 -12.09 -24.05
CA GLY A 88 11.78 -13.13 -24.94
C GLY A 88 10.71 -12.66 -25.93
N GLN A 89 10.65 -13.35 -27.07
CA GLN A 89 9.51 -13.35 -27.98
C GLN A 89 8.52 -14.44 -27.49
N GLY A 90 7.34 -14.06 -26.99
CA GLY A 90 6.37 -15.02 -26.41
C GLY A 90 5.35 -14.38 -25.45
N PRO A 91 4.64 -15.15 -24.61
CA PRO A 91 3.84 -14.61 -23.50
C PRO A 91 4.75 -14.06 -22.39
N VAL A 92 4.28 -13.06 -21.63
CA VAL A 92 5.04 -12.47 -20.52
C VAL A 92 5.30 -13.55 -19.47
N LYS A 93 6.56 -13.76 -19.09
CA LYS A 93 6.92 -14.71 -18.04
C LYS A 93 6.89 -14.03 -16.68
N ILE A 94 6.07 -14.56 -15.77
CA ILE A 94 5.73 -13.90 -14.52
C ILE A 94 6.13 -14.78 -13.34
N LEU A 95 6.90 -14.22 -12.41
CA LEU A 95 7.13 -14.81 -11.09
C LEU A 95 6.24 -14.12 -10.06
N VAL A 96 5.44 -14.91 -9.35
CA VAL A 96 4.64 -14.43 -8.22
C VAL A 96 5.32 -14.88 -6.93
N VAL A 97 5.69 -13.92 -6.09
CA VAL A 97 6.27 -14.24 -4.78
C VAL A 97 5.14 -14.40 -3.78
N ALA A 98 4.95 -15.63 -3.33
CA ALA A 98 3.98 -16.01 -2.32
C ALA A 98 4.50 -15.73 -0.90
N GLU A 99 3.58 -15.39 -0.02
CA GLU A 99 3.80 -15.27 1.41
C GLU A 99 2.76 -16.11 2.15
N ARG A 100 3.17 -16.74 3.25
CA ARG A 100 2.27 -17.50 4.12
C ARG A 100 2.01 -16.84 5.45
N LYS A 101 0.93 -17.31 6.08
CA LYS A 101 0.66 -17.17 7.50
C LYS A 101 0.37 -18.56 8.05
N GLY A 102 1.35 -19.17 8.71
CA GLY A 102 1.29 -20.59 9.04
C GLY A 102 1.30 -21.45 7.78
N ALA A 103 0.39 -22.40 7.65
CA ALA A 103 0.28 -23.25 6.47
C ALA A 103 -0.45 -22.57 5.28
N GLU A 104 -1.19 -21.49 5.52
CA GLU A 104 -2.06 -20.87 4.52
C GLU A 104 -1.35 -19.76 3.74
N LEU A 105 -1.59 -19.70 2.43
CA LEU A 105 -1.19 -18.57 1.60
C LEU A 105 -1.97 -17.31 2.02
N ARG A 106 -1.27 -16.18 2.11
CA ARG A 106 -1.92 -14.89 2.34
C ARG A 106 -2.86 -14.57 1.18
N ARG A 107 -3.95 -13.87 1.49
CA ARG A 107 -4.95 -13.42 0.50
C ARG A 107 -4.29 -12.70 -0.68
N VAL A 108 -3.34 -11.81 -0.40
CA VAL A 108 -2.63 -11.06 -1.45
C VAL A 108 -1.78 -11.93 -2.38
N SER A 109 -1.25 -13.06 -1.90
CA SER A 109 -0.51 -14.02 -2.73
C SER A 109 -1.44 -14.77 -3.68
N LEU A 110 -2.64 -15.12 -3.21
CA LEU A 110 -3.69 -15.68 -4.07
C LEU A 110 -4.15 -14.66 -5.12
N GLU A 111 -4.28 -13.39 -4.73
CA GLU A 111 -4.68 -12.29 -5.61
C GLU A 111 -3.62 -12.04 -6.70
N ALA A 112 -2.35 -12.00 -6.32
CA ALA A 112 -1.24 -11.86 -7.24
C ALA A 112 -1.16 -13.05 -8.21
N ALA A 113 -1.34 -14.29 -7.72
CA ALA A 113 -1.34 -15.48 -8.55
C ALA A 113 -2.52 -15.49 -9.54
N ALA A 114 -3.72 -15.13 -9.08
CA ALA A 114 -4.89 -15.02 -9.94
C ALA A 114 -4.66 -13.97 -11.03
N ARG A 115 -4.13 -12.79 -10.66
CA ARG A 115 -3.87 -11.74 -11.64
C ARG A 115 -2.76 -12.14 -12.62
N ALA A 116 -1.70 -12.78 -12.16
CA ALA A 116 -0.61 -13.22 -13.03
C ALA A 116 -1.08 -14.19 -14.12
N LYS A 117 -2.00 -15.12 -13.78
CA LYS A 117 -2.58 -16.06 -14.76
C LYS A 117 -3.33 -15.34 -15.89
N ASP A 118 -3.98 -14.22 -15.61
CA ASP A 118 -4.66 -13.42 -16.64
C ASP A 118 -3.68 -12.67 -17.56
N LEU A 119 -2.44 -12.44 -17.10
CA LEU A 119 -1.46 -11.58 -17.77
C LEU A 119 -0.43 -12.36 -18.60
N GLY A 120 -0.18 -13.63 -18.28
CA GLY A 120 0.84 -14.43 -18.95
C GLY A 120 1.14 -15.78 -18.30
N ALA A 121 2.32 -16.32 -18.60
CA ALA A 121 2.79 -17.58 -18.04
C ALA A 121 3.32 -17.34 -16.62
N ALA A 122 2.54 -17.74 -15.61
CA ALA A 122 2.82 -17.46 -14.22
C ALA A 122 3.33 -18.68 -13.46
N THR A 123 4.46 -18.51 -12.77
CA THR A 123 4.98 -19.45 -11.77
C THR A 123 4.90 -18.80 -10.40
N VAL A 124 4.38 -19.53 -9.41
CA VAL A 124 4.29 -19.04 -8.03
C VAL A 124 5.43 -19.65 -7.24
N VAL A 125 6.25 -18.80 -6.62
CA VAL A 125 7.40 -19.19 -5.84
C VAL A 125 7.28 -18.70 -4.39
N GLU A 126 7.81 -19.46 -3.46
CA GLU A 126 7.91 -19.10 -2.05
C GLU A 126 9.37 -19.19 -1.61
N ILE A 127 9.89 -18.11 -1.02
CA ILE A 127 11.25 -18.10 -0.50
C ILE A 127 11.23 -18.68 0.92
N THR A 128 11.88 -19.83 1.10
CA THR A 128 11.92 -20.54 2.37
C THR A 128 13.13 -20.13 3.20
N GLY A 129 12.91 -19.99 4.50
CA GLY A 129 13.94 -19.62 5.48
C GLY A 129 13.33 -19.56 6.87
N GLU A 130 14.17 -19.51 7.91
CA GLU A 130 13.72 -19.42 9.31
C GLU A 130 12.84 -18.18 9.55
N ARG A 131 13.17 -17.08 8.87
CA ARG A 131 12.47 -15.79 8.90
C ARG A 131 12.73 -15.02 7.62
N TYR A 132 11.95 -13.96 7.38
CA TYR A 132 12.25 -13.01 6.32
C TYR A 132 13.63 -12.38 6.52
N SER A 133 14.50 -12.51 5.52
CA SER A 133 15.80 -11.83 5.44
C SER A 133 15.87 -11.03 4.14
N PRO A 134 15.96 -9.69 4.20
CA PRO A 134 15.97 -8.87 3.00
C PRO A 134 17.09 -9.24 2.01
N LEU A 135 18.30 -9.52 2.50
CA LEU A 135 19.46 -9.74 1.64
C LEU A 135 19.46 -11.16 1.05
N ALA A 136 19.24 -12.18 1.88
CA ALA A 136 19.18 -13.56 1.44
C ALA A 136 18.02 -13.80 0.47
N PHE A 137 16.86 -13.21 0.74
CA PHE A 137 15.67 -13.37 -0.11
C PHE A 137 15.85 -12.65 -1.45
N THR A 138 16.42 -11.43 -1.43
CA THR A 138 16.70 -10.69 -2.68
C THR A 138 17.71 -11.44 -3.55
N SER A 139 18.69 -12.13 -2.96
CA SER A 139 19.69 -12.91 -3.70
C SER A 139 19.07 -14.13 -4.39
N ALA A 140 18.42 -15.00 -3.62
CA ALA A 140 17.75 -16.18 -4.14
C ALA A 140 16.71 -15.83 -5.22
N LEU A 141 15.93 -14.77 -5.01
CA LEU A 141 14.93 -14.35 -5.99
C LEU A 141 15.55 -13.78 -7.27
N ALA A 142 16.66 -13.05 -7.18
CA ALA A 142 17.36 -12.55 -8.37
C ALA A 142 17.93 -13.69 -9.22
N GLU A 143 18.52 -14.71 -8.59
CA GLU A 143 18.99 -15.90 -9.29
C GLU A 143 17.84 -16.64 -9.99
N ARG A 144 16.70 -16.78 -9.29
CA ARG A 144 15.50 -17.39 -9.85
C ARG A 144 14.94 -16.61 -11.05
N VAL A 145 14.90 -15.29 -10.97
CA VAL A 145 14.49 -14.41 -12.08
C VAL A 145 15.36 -14.64 -13.32
N GLU A 146 16.67 -14.74 -13.14
CA GLU A 146 17.62 -14.98 -14.25
C GLU A 146 17.47 -16.39 -14.84
N ALA A 147 17.31 -17.42 -14.00
CA ALA A 147 17.13 -18.80 -14.42
C ALA A 147 15.86 -18.97 -15.28
N ASP A 148 14.73 -18.40 -14.83
CA ASP A 148 13.44 -18.54 -15.50
C ASP A 148 13.29 -17.58 -16.70
N LYS A 149 14.22 -16.61 -16.82
CA LYS A 149 14.14 -15.46 -17.73
C LYS A 149 12.82 -14.72 -17.58
N ALA A 150 12.45 -14.41 -16.33
CA ALA A 150 11.22 -13.70 -16.04
C ALA A 150 11.27 -12.29 -16.66
N ASP A 151 10.09 -11.78 -17.05
CA ASP A 151 9.91 -10.39 -17.51
C ASP A 151 9.21 -9.55 -16.42
N LEU A 152 8.47 -10.18 -15.52
CA LEU A 152 7.68 -9.52 -14.50
C LEU A 152 7.75 -10.28 -13.17
N VAL A 153 7.99 -9.56 -12.08
CA VAL A 153 7.84 -10.10 -10.72
C VAL A 153 6.70 -9.39 -10.01
N ILE A 154 5.76 -10.16 -9.47
CA ILE A 154 4.61 -9.65 -8.72
C ILE A 154 4.72 -10.11 -7.27
N LEU A 155 4.65 -9.17 -6.33
CA LEU A 155 4.59 -9.42 -4.89
C LEU A 155 3.35 -8.79 -4.29
N GLY A 156 2.95 -9.22 -3.10
CA GLY A 156 2.00 -8.44 -2.30
C GLY A 156 2.66 -7.18 -1.74
N ALA A 157 1.92 -6.06 -1.67
CA ALA A 157 2.40 -4.81 -1.06
C ALA A 157 2.34 -4.87 0.48
N THR A 158 2.77 -5.98 1.06
CA THR A 158 2.95 -6.19 2.51
C THR A 158 4.23 -5.51 2.99
N LEU A 159 4.51 -5.57 4.30
CA LEU A 159 5.75 -5.04 4.86
C LEU A 159 6.98 -5.67 4.18
N ASN A 160 7.01 -7.00 4.07
CA ASN A 160 8.12 -7.72 3.47
C ASN A 160 8.12 -7.54 1.93
N GLY A 161 6.96 -7.64 1.28
CA GLY A 161 6.90 -7.54 -0.18
C GLY A 161 7.29 -6.16 -0.72
N ARG A 162 7.00 -5.07 0.02
CA ARG A 162 7.47 -3.71 -0.33
C ARG A 162 8.99 -3.58 -0.20
N ASP A 163 9.59 -4.15 0.85
CA ASP A 163 11.03 -4.15 1.06
C ASP A 163 11.75 -5.03 0.02
N LEU A 164 11.32 -6.29 -0.12
CA LEU A 164 11.88 -7.25 -1.09
C LEU A 164 11.74 -6.76 -2.53
N GLY A 165 10.55 -6.27 -2.92
CA GLY A 165 10.28 -5.82 -4.28
C GLY A 165 11.15 -4.63 -4.69
N ALA A 166 11.31 -3.64 -3.80
CA ALA A 166 12.16 -2.48 -4.07
C ALA A 166 13.64 -2.88 -4.21
N ARG A 167 14.13 -3.76 -3.34
CA ARG A 167 15.52 -4.27 -3.39
C ARG A 167 15.80 -5.08 -4.65
N LEU A 168 14.86 -5.95 -5.02
CA LEU A 168 14.96 -6.76 -6.24
C LEU A 168 15.03 -5.86 -7.49
N ALA A 169 14.12 -4.90 -7.60
CA ALA A 169 14.10 -3.97 -8.74
C ALA A 169 15.43 -3.21 -8.85
N ALA A 170 15.96 -2.71 -7.73
CA ALA A 170 17.25 -2.03 -7.69
C ALA A 170 18.41 -2.95 -8.10
N ARG A 171 18.43 -4.21 -7.64
CA ARG A 171 19.48 -5.19 -7.97
C ARG A 171 19.47 -5.57 -9.46
N LEU A 172 18.29 -5.71 -10.04
CA LEU A 172 18.11 -6.09 -11.45
C LEU A 172 18.17 -4.87 -12.40
N ALA A 173 18.19 -3.65 -11.87
CA ALA A 173 18.00 -2.41 -12.62
C ALA A 173 16.69 -2.38 -13.43
N TRP A 174 15.60 -2.88 -12.84
CA TRP A 174 14.27 -2.94 -13.44
C TRP A 174 13.37 -1.81 -12.98
N ALA A 175 12.29 -1.56 -13.73
CA ALA A 175 11.25 -0.64 -13.30
C ALA A 175 10.53 -1.18 -12.04
N TYR A 176 10.08 -0.27 -11.16
CA TYR A 176 9.34 -0.63 -9.95
C TYR A 176 8.04 0.16 -9.82
N ALA A 177 6.92 -0.55 -9.69
CA ALA A 177 5.62 0.04 -9.38
C ALA A 177 5.11 -0.49 -8.03
N ALA A 178 5.11 0.39 -7.03
CA ALA A 178 4.66 0.01 -5.69
C ALA A 178 3.15 0.16 -5.50
N ASP A 179 2.56 -0.68 -4.66
CA ASP A 179 1.19 -0.51 -4.11
C ASP A 179 0.12 -0.28 -5.19
N VAL A 180 0.18 -1.10 -6.23
CA VAL A 180 -0.68 -1.08 -7.41
C VAL A 180 -2.04 -1.67 -7.09
N THR A 181 -3.11 -1.02 -7.56
CA THR A 181 -4.49 -1.46 -7.38
C THR A 181 -5.11 -2.06 -8.64
N SER A 182 -4.54 -1.78 -9.81
CA SER A 182 -4.91 -2.45 -11.07
C SER A 182 -3.66 -2.58 -11.95
N LEU A 183 -3.53 -3.70 -12.65
CA LEU A 183 -2.36 -4.06 -13.45
C LEU A 183 -2.82 -4.76 -14.72
N GLU A 184 -2.49 -4.22 -15.89
CA GLU A 184 -2.74 -4.82 -17.21
C GLU A 184 -1.43 -4.89 -18.01
N THR A 185 -1.28 -5.90 -18.86
CA THR A 185 -0.14 -6.05 -19.78
C THR A 185 -0.52 -5.53 -21.16
N SER A 186 0.34 -4.70 -21.75
CA SER A 186 0.16 -4.17 -23.11
C SER A 186 1.49 -4.18 -23.85
N GLY A 187 1.75 -5.27 -24.59
CA GLY A 187 2.95 -5.41 -25.42
C GLY A 187 4.25 -5.39 -24.63
N ASP A 188 4.96 -4.26 -24.66
CA ASP A 188 6.27 -4.01 -24.05
C ASP A 188 6.20 -3.29 -22.70
N HIS A 189 5.01 -2.94 -22.22
CA HIS A 189 4.82 -2.25 -20.96
C HIS A 189 3.61 -2.78 -20.18
N LEU A 190 3.54 -2.38 -18.92
CA LEU A 190 2.41 -2.57 -18.04
C LEU A 190 1.64 -1.25 -17.94
N GLU A 191 0.32 -1.34 -17.99
CA GLU A 191 -0.54 -0.25 -17.55
C GLU A 191 -0.94 -0.52 -16.11
N VAL A 192 -0.49 0.33 -15.19
CA VAL A 192 -0.78 0.21 -13.76
C VAL A 192 -1.61 1.38 -13.26
N THR A 193 -2.54 1.12 -12.35
CA THR A 193 -3.20 2.16 -11.57
C THR A 193 -2.76 2.07 -10.13
N ARG A 194 -2.36 3.18 -9.54
CA ARG A 194 -2.04 3.26 -8.11
C ARG A 194 -2.51 4.57 -7.47
N PRO A 195 -2.85 4.56 -6.17
CA PRO A 195 -3.12 5.78 -5.43
C PRO A 195 -1.84 6.55 -5.14
N MET A 196 -1.93 7.87 -5.22
CA MET A 196 -0.91 8.84 -4.86
C MET A 196 -1.50 9.91 -3.95
N TYR A 197 -0.65 10.68 -3.25
CA TYR A 197 -1.06 11.76 -2.35
C TYR A 197 -2.12 11.32 -1.33
N ALA A 198 -1.83 10.24 -0.60
CA ALA A 198 -2.75 9.66 0.39
C ALA A 198 -4.11 9.24 -0.17
N GLY A 199 -4.14 8.81 -1.45
CA GLY A 199 -5.36 8.35 -2.12
C GLY A 199 -6.16 9.45 -2.81
N LYS A 200 -5.74 10.72 -2.71
CA LYS A 200 -6.41 11.84 -3.40
C LYS A 200 -6.32 11.75 -4.92
N VAL A 201 -5.29 11.09 -5.45
CA VAL A 201 -5.09 10.91 -6.89
C VAL A 201 -5.01 9.42 -7.20
N ARG A 202 -5.74 8.98 -8.22
CA ARG A 202 -5.54 7.67 -8.86
C ARG A 202 -4.74 7.89 -10.14
N ALA A 203 -3.46 7.52 -10.12
CA ALA A 203 -2.57 7.69 -11.26
C ALA A 203 -2.56 6.42 -12.12
N ARG A 204 -2.79 6.57 -13.43
CA ARG A 204 -2.54 5.54 -14.44
C ARG A 204 -1.15 5.77 -15.02
N LEU A 205 -0.27 4.77 -14.92
CA LEU A 205 1.13 4.86 -15.31
C LEU A 205 1.45 3.76 -16.31
N ARG A 206 2.33 4.06 -17.28
CA ARG A 206 2.97 3.05 -18.13
C ARG A 206 4.32 2.69 -17.54
N VAL A 207 4.53 1.41 -17.29
CA VAL A 207 5.75 0.88 -16.67
C VAL A 207 6.42 -0.06 -17.67
N PRO A 208 7.62 0.24 -18.17
CA PRO A 208 8.27 -0.62 -19.15
C PRO A 208 8.60 -1.98 -18.53
N LEU A 209 8.48 -3.04 -19.33
CA LEU A 209 9.01 -4.35 -18.96
C LEU A 209 10.51 -4.41 -19.29
N PRO A 210 11.33 -5.14 -18.51
CA PRO A 210 10.94 -5.93 -17.35
C PRO A 210 10.71 -5.08 -16.09
N ALA A 211 9.81 -5.55 -15.21
CA ALA A 211 9.36 -4.79 -14.05
C ALA A 211 9.14 -5.64 -12.81
N VAL A 212 9.24 -4.98 -11.64
CA VAL A 212 8.78 -5.51 -10.36
C VAL A 212 7.56 -4.70 -9.92
N VAL A 213 6.50 -5.37 -9.48
CA VAL A 213 5.26 -4.72 -9.05
C VAL A 213 4.84 -5.27 -7.70
N THR A 214 4.43 -4.40 -6.78
CA THR A 214 3.72 -4.83 -5.56
C THR A 214 2.24 -4.50 -5.68
N ILE A 215 1.38 -5.49 -5.48
CA ILE A 215 -0.08 -5.35 -5.56
C ILE A 215 -0.63 -5.10 -4.17
N ARG A 216 -1.47 -4.08 -4.04
CA ARG A 216 -2.18 -3.78 -2.79
C ARG A 216 -3.07 -4.98 -2.40
N PRO A 217 -2.97 -5.50 -1.17
CA PRO A 217 -3.90 -6.52 -0.68
C PRO A 217 -5.36 -6.11 -0.91
N GLY A 218 -6.25 -7.03 -1.26
CA GLY A 218 -7.67 -6.75 -1.50
C GLY A 218 -8.00 -6.05 -2.83
N ALA A 219 -7.00 -5.60 -3.59
CA ALA A 219 -7.24 -4.84 -4.82
C ALA A 219 -7.69 -5.71 -5.99
N VAL A 220 -7.24 -6.97 -6.06
CA VAL A 220 -7.67 -7.91 -7.09
C VAL A 220 -8.83 -8.75 -6.55
N PRO A 221 -9.97 -8.85 -7.25
CA PRO A 221 -11.05 -9.72 -6.83
C PRO A 221 -10.64 -11.20 -6.96
N LEU A 222 -10.73 -11.95 -5.88
CA LEU A 222 -10.56 -13.40 -5.89
C LEU A 222 -11.86 -14.07 -6.34
N LYS A 223 -11.81 -14.77 -7.47
CA LYS A 223 -12.82 -15.79 -7.79
C LYS A 223 -12.48 -17.07 -7.02
N ALA A 224 -13.46 -17.91 -6.73
CA ALA A 224 -13.21 -19.21 -6.11
C ALA A 224 -12.36 -20.07 -7.07
N THR A 225 -11.05 -20.10 -6.84
CA THR A 225 -10.08 -20.85 -7.64
C THR A 225 -9.31 -21.80 -6.74
N ALA A 226 -8.92 -22.95 -7.27
CA ALA A 226 -7.97 -23.84 -6.59
C ALA A 226 -6.69 -23.07 -6.24
N ALA A 227 -6.10 -23.39 -5.09
CA ALA A 227 -4.82 -22.82 -4.67
C ALA A 227 -3.75 -23.10 -5.74
N PRO A 228 -2.88 -22.12 -6.05
CA PRO A 228 -1.81 -22.34 -7.02
C PRO A 228 -0.81 -23.37 -6.50
N ALA A 229 -0.18 -24.12 -7.40
CA ALA A 229 1.04 -24.86 -7.07
C ALA A 229 2.14 -23.85 -6.72
N VAL A 230 2.87 -24.10 -5.64
CA VAL A 230 3.93 -23.22 -5.12
C VAL A 230 5.25 -23.97 -5.17
N GLU A 231 6.25 -23.36 -5.79
CA GLU A 231 7.62 -23.87 -5.81
C GLU A 231 8.46 -23.20 -4.73
N GLU A 232 9.18 -24.00 -3.94
CA GLU A 232 10.04 -23.47 -2.89
C GLU A 232 11.42 -23.10 -3.45
N ILE A 233 11.92 -21.94 -3.03
CA ILE A 233 13.30 -21.50 -3.29
C ILE A 233 13.98 -21.18 -1.95
N PRO A 234 15.07 -21.87 -1.57
CA PRO A 234 15.75 -21.59 -0.31
C PRO A 234 16.38 -20.20 -0.32
N ALA A 235 16.33 -19.50 0.81
CA ALA A 235 17.02 -18.23 0.99
C ALA A 235 18.55 -18.40 0.87
N ASP A 236 19.21 -17.44 0.23
CA ASP A 236 20.68 -17.45 0.07
C ASP A 236 21.35 -16.95 1.36
N ALA A 237 21.66 -17.88 2.26
CA ALA A 237 22.33 -17.57 3.52
C ALA A 237 23.70 -16.89 3.33
N ALA A 238 24.39 -17.11 2.21
CA ALA A 238 25.70 -16.50 1.95
C ALA A 238 25.61 -14.99 1.66
N ALA A 239 24.45 -14.50 1.25
CA ALA A 239 24.21 -13.08 1.04
C ALA A 239 23.85 -12.30 2.33
N GLU A 240 23.66 -12.99 3.46
CA GLU A 240 23.27 -12.34 4.71
C GLU A 240 24.39 -11.44 5.27
N LYS A 241 24.02 -10.24 5.69
CA LYS A 241 24.91 -9.25 6.33
C LYS A 241 24.25 -8.58 7.53
N LEU A 242 23.03 -8.97 7.87
CA LEU A 242 22.28 -8.48 9.00
C LEU A 242 22.26 -9.55 10.08
N GLU A 243 22.47 -9.12 11.32
CA GLU A 243 22.27 -9.95 12.49
C GLU A 243 20.86 -9.70 13.03
N PHE A 244 20.06 -10.76 13.13
CA PHE A 244 18.77 -10.70 13.78
C PHE A 244 18.93 -10.93 15.27
N VAL A 245 18.48 -9.98 16.09
CA VAL A 245 18.59 -10.08 17.56
C VAL A 245 17.34 -10.74 18.15
N LYS A 246 16.15 -10.17 17.92
CA LYS A 246 14.88 -10.71 18.42
C LYS A 246 13.67 -10.07 17.74
N PHE A 247 12.54 -10.76 17.80
CA PHE A 247 11.24 -10.11 17.67
C PHE A 247 10.89 -9.46 19.00
N ALA A 248 10.40 -8.22 18.96
CA ALA A 248 9.70 -7.65 20.11
C ALA A 248 8.28 -8.24 20.12
N GLU A 249 7.84 -8.76 21.26
CA GLU A 249 6.45 -9.20 21.41
C GLU A 249 5.54 -7.99 21.19
N VAL A 250 4.67 -8.11 20.20
CA VAL A 250 3.58 -7.19 19.99
C VAL A 250 2.37 -7.81 20.67
N ALA A 251 1.69 -7.06 21.54
CA ALA A 251 0.51 -7.53 22.25
C ALA A 251 -0.68 -7.74 21.27
N SER A 252 -0.64 -8.79 20.45
CA SER A 252 -1.78 -9.23 19.65
C SER A 252 -2.53 -10.31 20.41
N SER A 253 -3.30 -9.90 21.41
CA SER A 253 -4.06 -10.78 22.32
C SER A 253 -5.44 -11.20 21.78
N GLY A 254 -5.63 -11.30 20.46
CA GLY A 254 -6.94 -11.56 19.86
C GLY A 254 -7.02 -12.83 19.02
N LYS A 255 -8.06 -13.65 19.24
CA LYS A 255 -8.53 -14.69 18.29
C LYS A 255 -9.07 -14.11 16.96
N ARG A 256 -9.11 -12.77 16.81
CA ARG A 256 -9.70 -12.06 15.67
C ARG A 256 -8.72 -11.93 14.50
N VAL A 257 -9.29 -11.79 13.30
CA VAL A 257 -8.54 -11.64 12.04
C VAL A 257 -7.66 -10.38 12.10
N SER A 258 -6.46 -10.44 11.53
CA SER A 258 -5.57 -9.28 11.40
C SER A 258 -6.20 -8.23 10.49
N LEU A 259 -6.14 -6.94 10.87
CA LEU A 259 -6.61 -5.82 10.06
C LEU A 259 -6.10 -5.83 8.61
N ALA A 260 -4.86 -6.27 8.39
CA ALA A 260 -4.24 -6.25 7.06
C ALA A 260 -4.87 -7.26 6.09
N ASP A 261 -5.45 -8.35 6.62
CA ASP A 261 -6.01 -9.46 5.83
C ASP A 261 -7.55 -9.50 5.89
N ALA A 262 -8.16 -8.61 6.67
CA ALA A 262 -9.58 -8.64 6.97
C ALA A 262 -10.45 -8.23 5.77
N ARG A 263 -11.46 -9.07 5.46
CA ARG A 263 -12.49 -8.73 4.45
C ARG A 263 -13.46 -7.67 4.94
N VAL A 264 -13.70 -7.64 6.25
CA VAL A 264 -14.55 -6.67 6.93
C VAL A 264 -13.76 -6.03 8.05
N VAL A 265 -13.79 -4.71 8.13
CA VAL A 265 -13.22 -3.96 9.25
C VAL A 265 -14.31 -3.12 9.87
N VAL A 266 -14.54 -3.29 11.17
CA VAL A 266 -15.37 -2.38 11.96
C VAL A 266 -14.44 -1.53 12.80
N SER A 267 -14.46 -0.22 12.60
CA SER A 267 -13.53 0.70 13.22
C SER A 267 -14.22 1.74 14.10
N GLY A 268 -13.72 1.89 15.33
CA GLY A 268 -14.19 2.88 16.30
C GLY A 268 -13.34 4.16 16.33
N GLY A 269 -14.01 5.29 16.53
CA GLY A 269 -13.40 6.60 16.76
C GLY A 269 -13.69 7.18 18.15
N ARG A 270 -13.22 8.41 18.39
CA ARG A 270 -13.51 9.15 19.64
C ARG A 270 -15.00 9.37 19.89
N GLY A 271 -15.85 9.26 18.87
CA GLY A 271 -17.31 9.33 19.02
C GLY A 271 -17.89 8.25 19.94
N LEU A 272 -17.15 7.19 20.25
CA LEU A 272 -17.52 6.16 21.25
C LEU A 272 -17.37 6.62 22.70
N ARG A 273 -16.79 7.80 22.95
CA ARG A 273 -16.71 8.49 24.25
C ARG A 273 -15.99 7.75 25.39
N GLY A 274 -15.46 6.56 25.17
CA GLY A 274 -14.64 5.85 26.16
C GLY A 274 -14.39 4.38 25.79
N PRO A 275 -13.38 3.73 26.40
CA PRO A 275 -13.07 2.32 26.18
C PRO A 275 -14.18 1.37 26.66
N GLU A 276 -15.00 1.77 27.63
CA GLU A 276 -16.15 1.00 28.14
C GLU A 276 -17.19 0.70 27.05
N ASN A 277 -17.26 1.54 26.02
CA ASN A 277 -18.18 1.41 24.90
C ASN A 277 -17.61 0.62 23.72
N TRP A 278 -16.37 0.14 23.83
CA TRP A 278 -15.71 -0.59 22.75
C TRP A 278 -16.40 -1.91 22.38
N HIS A 279 -17.19 -2.45 23.32
CA HIS A 279 -18.02 -3.63 23.09
C HIS A 279 -18.95 -3.47 21.86
N LEU A 280 -19.38 -2.25 21.52
CA LEU A 280 -20.19 -1.99 20.31
C LEU A 280 -19.44 -2.32 19.02
N VAL A 281 -18.16 -1.96 18.96
CA VAL A 281 -17.29 -2.24 17.81
C VAL A 281 -17.04 -3.73 17.71
N GLU A 282 -16.71 -4.36 18.84
CA GLU A 282 -16.38 -5.78 18.91
C GLU A 282 -17.57 -6.67 18.55
N GLN A 283 -18.76 -6.40 19.09
CA GLN A 283 -19.95 -7.19 18.81
C GLN A 283 -20.38 -7.11 17.35
N LEU A 284 -20.28 -5.93 16.73
CA LEU A 284 -20.58 -5.76 15.32
C LEU A 284 -19.52 -6.45 14.44
N ALA A 285 -18.24 -6.34 14.81
CA ALA A 285 -17.16 -7.04 14.12
C ALA A 285 -17.37 -8.56 14.16
N ASP A 286 -17.68 -9.11 15.34
CA ASP A 286 -17.95 -10.53 15.52
C ASP A 286 -19.18 -10.98 14.72
N ALA A 287 -20.26 -10.20 14.74
CA ALA A 287 -21.45 -10.48 13.92
C ALA A 287 -21.12 -10.50 12.42
N LEU A 288 -20.24 -9.61 11.95
CA LEU A 288 -19.83 -9.56 10.55
C LEU A 288 -18.70 -10.55 10.20
N GLY A 289 -18.03 -11.16 11.19
CA GLY A 289 -16.84 -11.98 10.98
C GLY A 289 -15.62 -11.14 10.54
N GLY A 290 -15.55 -9.90 11.03
CA GLY A 290 -14.54 -8.91 10.67
C GLY A 290 -13.44 -8.71 11.71
N ALA A 291 -12.48 -7.87 11.36
CA ALA A 291 -11.48 -7.36 12.29
C ALA A 291 -11.93 -6.04 12.93
N VAL A 292 -11.32 -5.74 14.08
CA VAL A 292 -11.55 -4.50 14.83
C VAL A 292 -10.44 -3.51 14.48
N GLY A 293 -10.81 -2.27 14.20
CA GLY A 293 -9.89 -1.17 13.97
C GLY A 293 -10.18 0.04 14.87
N ALA A 294 -9.22 0.94 14.96
CA ALA A 294 -9.30 2.16 15.74
C ALA A 294 -8.74 3.34 14.96
N SER A 295 -9.34 4.53 15.14
CA SER A 295 -8.69 5.77 14.71
C SER A 295 -7.49 6.09 15.58
N ARG A 296 -6.53 6.88 15.06
CA ARG A 296 -5.38 7.35 15.86
C ARG A 296 -5.79 8.05 17.17
N ALA A 297 -6.88 8.80 17.16
CA ALA A 297 -7.34 9.51 18.35
C ALA A 297 -7.82 8.57 19.48
N VAL A 298 -8.09 7.30 19.17
CA VAL A 298 -8.43 6.24 20.14
C VAL A 298 -7.17 5.58 20.69
N THR A 299 -6.19 5.30 19.84
CA THR A 299 -4.90 4.70 20.25
C THR A 299 -4.04 5.69 21.01
N ASP A 300 -3.98 6.96 20.60
CA ASP A 300 -3.31 8.05 21.33
C ASP A 300 -3.95 8.27 22.72
N ALA A 301 -5.26 7.97 22.88
CA ALA A 301 -5.96 8.01 24.16
C ALA A 301 -5.77 6.74 25.02
N GLY A 302 -5.01 5.76 24.54
CA GLY A 302 -4.73 4.51 25.25
C GLY A 302 -5.91 3.54 25.32
N TRP A 303 -7.00 3.77 24.57
CA TRP A 303 -8.17 2.89 24.63
C TRP A 303 -7.90 1.55 23.97
N ARG A 304 -7.11 1.55 22.89
CA ARG A 304 -6.78 0.39 22.05
C ARG A 304 -5.31 0.41 21.66
N PRO A 305 -4.73 -0.77 21.34
CA PRO A 305 -3.33 -0.86 20.98
C PRO A 305 -3.05 -0.33 19.57
N ASN A 306 -1.82 0.11 19.30
CA ASN A 306 -1.42 0.73 18.03
C ASN A 306 -1.60 -0.20 16.82
N GLU A 307 -1.61 -1.51 17.05
CA GLU A 307 -1.82 -2.54 16.03
C GLU A 307 -3.23 -2.48 15.44
N GLU A 308 -4.19 -1.91 16.16
CA GLU A 308 -5.55 -1.69 15.66
C GLU A 308 -5.69 -0.33 14.96
N GLN A 309 -4.66 0.52 14.96
CA GLN A 309 -4.72 1.84 14.33
C GLN A 309 -4.85 1.72 12.82
N VAL A 310 -5.89 2.36 12.27
CA VAL A 310 -6.07 2.56 10.83
C VAL A 310 -5.70 3.99 10.47
N GLY A 311 -4.94 4.17 9.39
CA GLY A 311 -4.54 5.49 8.88
C GLY A 311 -3.13 5.52 8.31
N GLN A 312 -2.69 6.71 7.91
CA GLN A 312 -1.38 6.98 7.31
C GLN A 312 -0.21 6.53 8.19
N THR A 313 -0.32 6.76 9.51
CA THR A 313 0.68 6.36 10.51
C THR A 313 0.35 5.02 11.16
N GLY A 314 -0.73 4.36 10.74
CA GLY A 314 -1.15 3.05 11.21
C GLY A 314 -1.15 2.04 10.06
N LYS A 315 -2.07 1.09 10.10
CA LYS A 315 -2.29 0.13 9.02
C LYS A 315 -3.13 0.76 7.92
N THR A 316 -2.70 0.58 6.68
CA THR A 316 -3.55 0.77 5.50
C THR A 316 -4.31 -0.53 5.24
N VAL A 317 -5.62 -0.42 5.13
CA VAL A 317 -6.54 -1.53 4.94
C VAL A 317 -7.38 -1.33 3.68
N THR A 318 -7.79 -2.46 3.10
CA THR A 318 -8.56 -2.55 1.85
C THR A 318 -9.65 -3.62 1.96
N PRO A 319 -10.50 -3.55 2.99
CA PRO A 319 -11.56 -4.51 3.14
C PRO A 319 -12.60 -4.37 2.03
N ASP A 320 -13.37 -5.44 1.86
CA ASP A 320 -14.58 -5.43 1.05
C ASP A 320 -15.65 -4.55 1.73
N LEU A 321 -15.69 -4.50 3.06
CA LEU A 321 -16.55 -3.61 3.86
C LEU A 321 -15.77 -2.92 4.99
N TYR A 322 -15.84 -1.59 5.04
CA TYR A 322 -15.36 -0.79 6.17
C TYR A 322 -16.52 -0.08 6.86
N VAL A 323 -16.69 -0.29 8.16
CA VAL A 323 -17.71 0.36 8.99
C VAL A 323 -17.03 1.31 9.95
N ALA A 324 -17.22 2.62 9.77
CA ALA A 324 -16.68 3.69 10.62
C ALA A 324 -17.72 4.13 11.66
N LEU A 325 -17.44 3.89 12.94
CA LEU A 325 -18.32 4.22 14.06
C LEU A 325 -17.75 5.40 14.85
N GLY A 326 -18.38 6.57 14.75
CA GLY A 326 -17.98 7.76 15.49
C GLY A 326 -16.59 8.30 15.08
N ILE A 327 -16.24 8.17 13.80
CA ILE A 327 -14.98 8.66 13.21
C ILE A 327 -15.29 9.90 12.37
N SER A 328 -14.57 11.00 12.59
CA SER A 328 -14.78 12.26 11.86
C SER A 328 -14.28 12.23 10.42
N GLY A 329 -13.28 11.41 10.11
CA GLY A 329 -12.70 11.30 8.76
C GLY A 329 -11.53 12.25 8.49
N ALA A 330 -10.68 12.51 9.49
CA ALA A 330 -9.42 13.23 9.27
C ALA A 330 -8.60 12.59 8.13
N ILE A 331 -7.94 13.42 7.31
CA ILE A 331 -7.21 13.00 6.10
C ILE A 331 -6.24 11.84 6.38
N GLN A 332 -5.58 11.85 7.53
CA GLN A 332 -4.65 10.81 7.95
C GLN A 332 -5.37 9.48 8.19
N HIS A 333 -6.59 9.47 8.72
CA HIS A 333 -7.41 8.26 8.84
C HIS A 333 -7.85 7.77 7.46
N LEU A 334 -8.36 8.68 6.62
CA LEU A 334 -8.85 8.35 5.27
C LEU A 334 -7.76 7.73 4.41
N ALA A 335 -6.51 8.22 4.52
CA ALA A 335 -5.35 7.67 3.81
C ALA A 335 -5.19 6.14 4.01
N GLY A 336 -5.61 5.63 5.17
CA GLY A 336 -5.51 4.21 5.51
C GLY A 336 -6.71 3.37 5.12
N MET A 337 -7.84 3.93 4.67
CA MET A 337 -9.07 3.15 4.43
C MET A 337 -9.90 3.58 3.21
N THR A 338 -9.57 4.68 2.52
CA THR A 338 -10.33 5.19 1.37
C THR A 338 -10.42 4.17 0.22
N SER A 339 -9.47 3.23 0.14
CA SER A 339 -9.48 2.14 -0.84
C SER A 339 -10.37 0.95 -0.47
N SER A 340 -11.18 1.05 0.59
CA SER A 340 -12.20 0.05 0.91
C SER A 340 -13.27 0.02 -0.18
N LYS A 341 -13.81 -1.17 -0.50
CA LYS A 341 -14.80 -1.28 -1.59
C LYS A 341 -16.14 -0.65 -1.23
N VAL A 342 -16.60 -0.86 0.01
CA VAL A 342 -17.81 -0.25 0.57
C VAL A 342 -17.47 0.40 1.91
N ILE A 343 -17.82 1.67 2.07
CA ILE A 343 -17.62 2.44 3.28
C ILE A 343 -18.99 2.79 3.87
N VAL A 344 -19.26 2.31 5.07
CA VAL A 344 -20.43 2.68 5.89
C VAL A 344 -19.93 3.59 7.01
N ALA A 345 -20.52 4.77 7.17
CA ALA A 345 -20.17 5.72 8.22
C ALA A 345 -21.38 5.97 9.13
N VAL A 346 -21.19 5.86 10.44
CA VAL A 346 -22.17 6.20 11.46
C VAL A 346 -21.58 7.33 12.31
N ASN A 347 -22.17 8.51 12.24
CA ASN A 347 -21.72 9.66 13.01
C ASN A 347 -22.91 10.55 13.38
N LYS A 348 -22.90 11.13 14.58
CA LYS A 348 -23.94 12.07 15.03
C LYS A 348 -23.83 13.42 14.33
N ASP A 349 -22.62 13.78 13.90
CA ASP A 349 -22.31 15.05 13.25
C ASP A 349 -22.51 14.91 11.73
N PRO A 350 -23.57 15.52 11.14
CA PRO A 350 -23.86 15.40 9.71
C PRO A 350 -22.77 16.03 8.83
N ASP A 351 -21.93 16.92 9.36
CA ASP A 351 -20.89 17.62 8.62
C ASP A 351 -19.52 16.92 8.68
N ALA A 352 -19.45 15.72 9.27
CA ALA A 352 -18.21 14.96 9.38
C ALA A 352 -17.62 14.61 8.01
N ASP A 353 -16.32 14.87 7.82
CA ASP A 353 -15.56 14.61 6.57
C ASP A 353 -15.66 13.16 6.07
N ILE A 354 -15.86 12.19 6.96
CA ILE A 354 -16.04 10.78 6.60
C ILE A 354 -17.19 10.58 5.61
N PHE A 355 -18.25 11.39 5.69
CA PHE A 355 -19.40 11.29 4.80
C PHE A 355 -19.08 11.66 3.36
N LYS A 356 -18.02 12.45 3.12
CA LYS A 356 -17.57 12.81 1.77
C LYS A 356 -17.06 11.60 0.96
N ILE A 357 -16.68 10.53 1.64
CA ILE A 357 -16.17 9.30 0.99
C ILE A 357 -17.03 8.05 1.27
N ALA A 358 -18.03 8.17 2.14
CA ALA A 358 -18.88 7.05 2.53
C ALA A 358 -19.85 6.68 1.40
N ASP A 359 -20.00 5.38 1.15
CA ASP A 359 -21.04 4.87 0.25
C ASP A 359 -22.41 4.88 0.94
N TYR A 360 -22.42 4.66 2.26
CA TYR A 360 -23.61 4.75 3.10
C TYR A 360 -23.31 5.60 4.34
N GLY A 361 -24.03 6.71 4.50
CA GLY A 361 -23.93 7.58 5.67
C GLY A 361 -25.17 7.48 6.55
N VAL A 362 -24.97 7.26 7.85
CA VAL A 362 -26.03 7.25 8.86
C VAL A 362 -25.75 8.36 9.87
N VAL A 363 -26.62 9.36 9.89
CA VAL A 363 -26.59 10.44 10.89
C VAL A 363 -27.39 10.01 12.10
N ALA A 364 -26.73 9.40 13.08
CA ALA A 364 -27.35 8.87 14.29
C ALA A 364 -26.34 8.77 15.44
N ASP A 365 -26.85 8.65 16.66
CA ASP A 365 -25.99 8.28 17.78
C ASP A 365 -25.57 6.80 17.64
N VAL A 366 -24.26 6.55 17.77
CA VAL A 366 -23.67 5.21 17.72
C VAL A 366 -24.23 4.31 18.81
N PHE A 367 -24.60 4.86 19.96
CA PHE A 367 -25.16 4.09 21.08
C PHE A 367 -26.57 3.55 20.81
N GLU A 368 -27.32 4.20 19.92
CA GLU A 368 -28.67 3.78 19.55
C GLU A 368 -28.64 2.90 18.29
N PHE A 369 -27.91 3.35 17.27
CA PHE A 369 -27.90 2.69 15.97
C PHE A 369 -27.13 1.37 15.97
N VAL A 370 -25.94 1.31 16.57
CA VAL A 370 -25.04 0.15 16.45
C VAL A 370 -25.63 -1.13 17.07
N PRO A 371 -26.27 -1.10 18.26
CA PRO A 371 -26.95 -2.29 18.78
C PRO A 371 -28.05 -2.81 17.86
N ALA A 372 -28.93 -1.93 17.36
CA ALA A 372 -30.02 -2.30 16.46
C ALA A 372 -29.49 -2.87 15.14
N PHE A 373 -28.45 -2.26 14.58
CA PHE A 373 -27.79 -2.72 13.37
C PHE A 373 -27.13 -4.09 13.57
N THR A 374 -26.46 -4.31 14.69
CA THR A 374 -25.82 -5.59 15.03
C THR A 374 -26.85 -6.72 15.10
N GLU A 375 -27.99 -6.49 15.73
CA GLU A 375 -29.09 -7.46 15.79
C GLU A 375 -29.69 -7.74 14.41
N ALA A 376 -29.86 -6.72 13.57
CA ALA A 376 -30.30 -6.91 12.20
C ALA A 376 -29.32 -7.77 11.38
N VAL A 377 -28.00 -7.53 11.50
CA VAL A 377 -26.95 -8.33 10.85
C VAL A 377 -27.02 -9.80 11.30
N ARG A 378 -27.17 -10.05 12.60
CA ARG A 378 -27.29 -11.42 13.14
C ARG A 378 -28.50 -12.15 12.57
N LYS A 379 -29.65 -11.48 12.50
CA LYS A 379 -30.89 -12.06 11.93
C LYS A 379 -30.72 -12.42 10.46
N VAL A 380 -30.13 -11.54 9.65
CA VAL A 380 -29.91 -11.81 8.22
C VAL A 380 -28.94 -12.97 8.02
N LYS A 381 -27.87 -13.05 8.82
CA LYS A 381 -26.91 -14.15 8.75
C LYS A 381 -27.46 -15.48 9.24
N ALA A 382 -28.37 -15.49 10.19
CA ALA A 382 -29.04 -16.72 10.63
C ALA A 382 -30.03 -17.25 9.58
N ALA A 383 -30.51 -16.39 8.67
CA ALA A 383 -31.43 -16.73 7.60
C ALA A 383 -30.73 -17.07 6.26
N SER A 384 -29.41 -16.89 6.17
CA SER A 384 -28.57 -17.19 5.00
C SER A 384 -27.70 -18.40 5.27
#